data_AF-A0A1Z4QSX7-F1
#
_entry.id   AF-A0A1Z4QSX7-F1
#
_cell.length_a   1.000
_cell.length_b   1.000
_cell.length_c   1.000
_cell.angle_alpha   90.00
_cell.angle_beta   90.00
_cell.angle_gamma   90.00
#
_symmetry.space_group_name_H-M   'P 1'
#
loop_
_entity.id
_entity.type
_entity.pdbx_description
1 polymer ?
#
loop_
_entity_poly.entity_id
_entity_poly.type
_entity_poly.pdbx_seq_one_letter_code
_entity_poly.pdbx_strand_id
1 'polypeptide(L)'
;MKANLANLPNSTTAFDRDLATEEFSASNSDTLIQLLCQEMESQVKARTGCVQAAAQRITKEVERICDKSSRIQTSGQIKSWQITLARHRLQKCLRYYQLGSKQGRVELHSSLGAIVYRHVTVAGSELGFEARYNLIEDFLQAFYIEAIKAFRRENELPEDFTPRTQLQLAEYMAFTEQYAKRRINLPGGNNQQLIILRAQGFARRQPQETTVDIEMAVDSAKSEEAESYQRNVAVQQIRSQMVAKANFDPSEESERDRVISELMKYLESQGQSDCMDYLSLKLQDLSAPEIDQILGLTSRQRDYLQQRFKYHVEKFAKQHQWQLVHQWLGAGLEHKLGLSSQQWEIFWKQLTEQQQQIYQLKTARQSDQAIAKAVQCTPKQLQKRWTQMLELAWAIRNGNTEAQTG
;
A
#
# COMPACT_ATOMS: atom_id res chain seq x y z
N MET A 1 -2.01 27.29 -13.16
CA MET A 1 -0.59 26.88 -13.07
C MET A 1 -0.49 25.72 -12.10
N LYS A 2 -0.34 24.48 -12.60
CA LYS A 2 -0.27 23.26 -11.78
C LYS A 2 1.16 23.11 -11.27
N ALA A 3 1.35 23.15 -9.95
CA ALA A 3 2.65 22.91 -9.33
C ALA A 3 2.96 21.41 -9.34
N ASN A 4 4.05 21.05 -10.02
CA ASN A 4 4.63 19.71 -10.02
C ASN A 4 5.20 19.41 -8.63
N LEU A 5 4.56 18.53 -7.87
CA LEU A 5 4.97 18.06 -6.53
C LEU A 5 6.12 17.04 -6.55
N ALA A 6 7.00 17.08 -7.56
CA ALA A 6 8.05 16.08 -7.76
C ALA A 6 9.48 16.58 -7.49
N ASN A 7 9.67 17.81 -6.99
CA ASN A 7 11.01 18.35 -6.74
C ASN A 7 11.08 19.05 -5.38
N LEU A 8 11.67 18.39 -4.38
CA LEU A 8 12.32 19.05 -3.26
C LEU A 8 13.79 18.58 -3.22
N PRO A 9 14.77 19.49 -3.11
CA PRO A 9 16.19 19.18 -3.27
C PRO A 9 16.76 18.48 -2.03
N ASN A 10 17.45 17.36 -2.26
CA ASN A 10 18.34 16.74 -1.27
C ASN A 10 19.64 17.55 -1.21
N SER A 11 19.78 18.42 -0.21
CA SER A 11 21.08 18.99 0.15
C SER A 11 21.64 18.24 1.35
N THR A 12 22.53 17.30 1.08
CA THR A 12 23.43 16.70 2.08
C THR A 12 24.69 17.54 2.10
N THR A 13 24.90 18.35 3.13
CA THR A 13 26.20 18.98 3.40
C THR A 13 26.85 18.32 4.59
N ALA A 14 28.03 17.78 4.33
CA ALA A 14 28.93 17.13 5.27
C ALA A 14 29.34 18.09 6.40
N PHE A 15 29.30 17.60 7.64
CA PHE A 15 30.18 18.04 8.72
C PHE A 15 30.35 16.88 9.71
N ASP A 16 31.45 16.14 9.52
CA ASP A 16 32.08 15.30 10.53
C ASP A 16 32.89 16.20 11.48
N ARG A 17 32.69 16.04 12.78
CA ARG A 17 33.79 16.05 13.76
C ARG A 17 33.33 15.52 15.12
N ASP A 18 34.17 14.61 15.61
CA ASP A 18 34.27 13.99 16.93
C ASP A 18 33.60 14.72 18.10
N LEU A 19 32.97 13.95 18.99
CA LEU A 19 33.11 14.11 20.44
C LEU A 19 32.60 12.87 21.19
N ALA A 20 33.32 12.58 22.27
CA ALA A 20 33.44 11.33 22.99
C ALA A 20 32.17 10.83 23.69
N THR A 21 32.18 9.51 23.91
CA THR A 21 31.34 8.72 24.78
C THR A 21 31.45 9.19 26.23
N GLU A 22 30.35 9.65 26.83
CA GLU A 22 29.83 9.26 28.17
C GLU A 22 28.66 10.20 28.60
N GLU A 23 27.62 9.62 29.23
CA GLU A 23 26.43 10.25 29.84
C GLU A 23 25.42 11.01 28.96
N PHE A 24 24.77 10.39 27.97
CA PHE A 24 23.74 11.09 27.16
C PHE A 24 22.58 10.17 26.70
N SER A 25 21.56 9.98 27.55
CA SER A 25 20.26 9.42 27.09
C SER A 25 19.18 10.50 26.99
N ALA A 26 18.91 11.28 28.03
CA ALA A 26 17.82 12.27 28.04
C ALA A 26 18.06 13.47 27.09
N SER A 27 19.27 14.02 27.08
CA SER A 27 19.65 15.19 26.28
C SER A 27 19.65 14.94 24.77
N ASN A 28 19.87 13.70 24.34
CA ASN A 28 19.80 13.31 22.92
C ASN A 28 18.36 13.21 22.43
N SER A 29 17.46 12.62 23.23
CA SER A 29 16.03 12.55 22.94
C SER A 29 15.41 13.94 22.84
N ASP A 30 15.75 14.83 23.78
CA ASP A 30 15.28 16.22 23.78
C ASP A 30 15.75 16.99 22.54
N THR A 31 16.99 16.78 22.11
CA THR A 31 17.53 17.40 20.88
C THR A 31 16.78 16.92 19.64
N LEU A 32 16.46 15.62 19.55
CA LEU A 32 15.68 15.06 18.45
C LEU A 32 14.23 15.59 18.45
N ILE A 33 13.61 15.68 19.62
CA ILE A 33 12.27 16.26 19.77
C ILE A 33 12.27 17.73 19.29
N GLN A 34 13.24 18.53 19.71
CA GLN A 34 13.36 19.93 19.27
C GLN A 34 13.53 20.05 17.76
N LEU A 35 14.38 19.21 17.16
CA LEU A 35 14.58 19.17 15.70
C LEU A 35 13.26 18.85 14.98
N LEU A 36 12.53 17.82 15.43
CA LEU A 36 11.25 17.43 14.84
C LEU A 36 10.19 18.52 15.02
N CYS A 37 10.13 19.17 16.18
CA CYS A 37 9.22 20.28 16.44
C CYS A 37 9.47 21.43 15.44
N GLN A 38 10.72 21.84 15.25
CA GLN A 38 11.08 22.89 14.29
C GLN A 38 10.69 22.50 12.86
N GLU A 39 11.00 21.28 12.43
CA GLU A 39 10.63 20.79 11.09
C GLU A 39 9.10 20.73 10.91
N MET A 40 8.33 20.35 11.95
CA MET A 40 6.87 20.29 11.94
C MET A 40 6.21 21.67 11.93
N GLU A 41 6.64 22.58 12.80
CA GLU A 41 6.08 23.93 12.92
C GLU A 41 6.19 24.72 11.62
N SER A 42 7.24 24.46 10.83
CA SER A 42 7.41 25.09 9.50
C SER A 42 6.36 24.65 8.46
N GLN A 43 5.67 23.52 8.68
CA GLN A 43 4.79 22.88 7.69
C GLN A 43 3.35 22.68 8.17
N VAL A 44 3.07 22.89 9.45
CA VAL A 44 1.80 22.54 10.09
C VAL A 44 1.20 23.76 10.80
N LYS A 45 -0.10 23.99 10.59
CA LYS A 45 -0.89 24.94 11.37
C LYS A 45 -1.53 24.22 12.56
N ALA A 46 -0.75 23.96 13.61
CA ALA A 46 -1.20 23.31 14.83
C ALA A 46 -0.67 24.05 16.08
N ARG A 47 -1.32 23.82 17.23
CA ARG A 47 -0.82 24.34 18.51
C ARG A 47 0.51 23.68 18.85
N THR A 48 1.45 24.44 19.41
CA THR A 48 2.79 23.95 19.81
C THR A 48 2.72 22.68 20.67
N GLY A 49 1.79 22.60 21.63
CA GLY A 49 1.61 21.39 22.44
C GLY A 49 1.21 20.13 21.65
N CYS A 50 0.47 20.28 20.54
CA CYS A 50 0.14 19.15 19.66
C CYS A 50 1.35 18.69 18.85
N VAL A 51 2.18 19.64 18.41
CA VAL A 51 3.42 19.36 17.69
C VAL A 51 4.40 18.63 18.60
N GLN A 52 4.62 19.16 19.81
CA GLN A 52 5.50 18.55 20.79
C GLN A 52 5.08 17.13 21.15
N ALA A 53 3.78 16.90 21.38
CA ALA A 53 3.28 15.57 21.71
C ALA A 53 3.49 14.55 20.57
N ALA A 54 3.31 14.97 19.30
CA ALA A 54 3.58 14.11 18.16
C ALA A 54 5.09 13.85 17.97
N ALA A 55 5.94 14.86 18.15
CA ALA A 55 7.39 14.73 18.10
C ALA A 55 7.92 13.77 19.19
N GLN A 56 7.36 13.84 20.40
CA GLN A 56 7.67 12.92 21.50
C GLN A 56 7.31 11.47 21.15
N ARG A 57 6.10 11.22 20.61
CA ARG A 57 5.69 9.88 20.19
C ARG A 57 6.56 9.32 19.08
N ILE A 58 6.88 10.13 18.06
CA ILE A 58 7.81 9.73 16.99
C ILE A 58 9.18 9.36 17.58
N THR A 59 9.71 10.18 18.48
CA THR A 59 11.03 9.96 19.10
C THR A 59 11.05 8.66 19.90
N LYS A 60 10.06 8.47 20.78
CA LYS A 60 9.92 7.25 21.60
C LYS A 60 9.86 5.97 20.75
N GLU A 61 9.11 6.00 19.66
CA GLU A 61 9.00 4.86 18.76
C GLU A 61 10.30 4.60 17.98
N VAL A 62 11.02 5.66 17.60
CA VAL A 62 12.32 5.54 16.94
C VAL A 62 13.37 4.94 17.87
N GLU A 63 13.41 5.39 19.12
CA GLU A 63 14.27 4.81 20.17
C GLU A 63 13.97 3.33 20.34
N ARG A 64 12.70 2.97 20.50
CA ARG A 64 12.26 1.57 20.60
C ARG A 64 12.73 0.73 19.41
N ILE A 65 12.66 1.25 18.19
CA ILE A 65 13.15 0.54 16.99
C ILE A 65 14.66 0.36 17.02
N CYS A 66 15.40 1.41 17.32
CA CYS A 66 16.85 1.37 17.39
C CYS A 66 17.32 0.36 18.45
N ASP A 67 16.70 0.35 19.62
CA ASP A 67 17.02 -0.57 20.72
C ASP A 67 16.75 -2.03 20.34
N LYS A 68 15.64 -2.29 19.65
CA LYS A 68 15.28 -3.66 19.23
C LYS A 68 16.14 -4.18 18.08
N SER A 69 16.69 -3.31 17.24
CA SER A 69 17.40 -3.68 16.02
C SER A 69 18.88 -3.98 16.27
N SER A 70 19.24 -5.27 16.28
CA SER A 70 20.65 -5.70 16.39
C SER A 70 21.52 -5.08 15.30
N ARG A 71 21.02 -5.02 14.05
CA ARG A 71 21.74 -4.39 12.93
C ARG A 71 22.09 -2.93 13.20
N ILE A 72 21.17 -2.15 13.79
CA ILE A 72 21.42 -0.74 14.12
C ILE A 72 22.39 -0.65 15.30
N GLN A 73 22.19 -1.45 16.35
CA GLN A 73 23.06 -1.48 17.52
C GLN A 73 24.51 -1.83 17.14
N THR A 74 24.72 -2.86 16.31
CA THR A 74 26.03 -3.29 15.85
C THR A 74 26.67 -2.29 14.86
N SER A 75 25.90 -1.41 14.23
CA SER A 75 26.44 -0.43 13.27
C SER A 75 27.29 0.67 13.92
N GLY A 76 27.16 0.88 15.23
CA GLY A 76 27.81 1.99 15.95
C GLY A 76 27.27 3.39 15.62
N GLN A 77 26.37 3.52 14.63
CA GLN A 77 25.84 4.79 14.15
C GLN A 77 24.37 5.03 14.57
N ILE A 78 24.03 4.75 15.83
CA ILE A 78 22.64 4.80 16.33
C ILE A 78 21.99 6.17 16.09
N LYS A 79 22.74 7.27 16.32
CA LYS A 79 22.23 8.65 16.15
C LYS A 79 21.79 8.95 14.71
N SER A 80 22.57 8.54 13.71
CA SER A 80 22.23 8.79 12.30
C SER A 80 20.98 8.00 11.88
N TRP A 81 20.84 6.78 12.39
CA TRP A 81 19.64 5.96 12.23
C TRP A 81 18.42 6.59 12.91
N GLN A 82 18.56 7.10 14.14
CA GLN A 82 17.48 7.80 14.85
C GLN A 82 16.97 9.00 14.04
N ILE A 83 17.86 9.88 13.58
CA ILE A 83 17.49 11.06 12.78
C ILE A 83 16.79 10.64 11.48
N THR A 84 17.32 9.63 10.77
CA THR A 84 16.77 9.18 9.49
C THR A 84 15.39 8.53 9.66
N LEU A 85 15.22 7.67 10.67
CA LEU A 85 13.94 7.04 10.99
C LEU A 85 12.90 8.07 11.45
N ALA A 86 13.30 9.01 12.29
CA ALA A 86 12.44 10.09 12.77
C ALA A 86 11.94 10.98 11.62
N ARG A 87 12.84 11.41 10.73
CA ARG A 87 12.48 12.18 9.54
C ARG A 87 11.57 11.41 8.60
N HIS A 88 11.83 10.13 8.37
CA HIS A 88 10.96 9.31 7.52
C HIS A 88 9.54 9.18 8.12
N ARG A 89 9.41 8.97 9.43
CA ARG A 89 8.11 8.94 10.13
C ARG A 89 7.41 10.30 10.07
N LEU A 90 8.15 11.38 10.29
CA LEU A 90 7.65 12.74 10.20
C LEU A 90 7.12 13.05 8.79
N GLN A 91 7.89 12.76 7.75
CA GLN A 91 7.48 12.98 6.36
C GLN A 91 6.18 12.23 6.00
N LYS A 92 6.00 11.00 6.49
CA LYS A 92 4.74 10.26 6.31
C LYS A 92 3.56 10.95 7.00
N CYS A 93 3.75 11.42 8.24
CA CYS A 93 2.74 12.21 8.95
C CYS A 93 2.40 13.49 8.17
N LEU A 94 3.41 14.24 7.73
CA LEU A 94 3.24 15.48 6.97
C LEU A 94 2.54 15.25 5.62
N ARG A 95 2.83 14.15 4.92
CA ARG A 95 2.11 13.77 3.69
C ARG A 95 0.61 13.65 3.97
N TYR A 96 0.23 12.89 5.00
CA TYR A 96 -1.18 12.75 5.37
C TYR A 96 -1.80 14.05 5.89
N TYR A 97 -1.01 14.90 6.55
CA TYR A 97 -1.45 16.23 6.96
C TYR A 97 -1.78 17.11 5.75
N GLN A 98 -0.91 17.13 4.74
CA GLN A 98 -1.08 17.90 3.49
C GLN A 98 -2.27 17.42 2.66
N LEU A 99 -2.53 16.11 2.63
CA LEU A 99 -3.73 15.54 2.00
C LEU A 99 -5.02 15.96 2.74
N GLY A 100 -4.93 16.23 4.03
CA GLY A 100 -6.08 16.55 4.86
C GLY A 100 -6.99 15.35 5.13
N SER A 101 -8.11 15.60 5.82
CA SER A 101 -8.97 14.52 6.35
C SER A 101 -9.61 13.66 5.26
N LYS A 102 -10.24 14.27 4.24
CA LYS A 102 -10.97 13.54 3.20
C LYS A 102 -10.01 12.74 2.31
N GLN A 103 -9.05 13.42 1.69
CA GLN A 103 -8.13 12.78 0.76
C GLN A 103 -7.19 11.80 1.45
N GLY A 104 -6.74 12.10 2.68
CA GLY A 104 -5.89 11.19 3.44
C GLY A 104 -6.57 9.85 3.74
N ARG A 105 -7.88 9.85 4.06
CA ARG A 105 -8.66 8.62 4.24
C ARG A 105 -8.82 7.84 2.95
N VAL A 106 -9.11 8.51 1.85
CA VAL A 106 -9.21 7.89 0.52
C VAL A 106 -7.88 7.23 0.13
N GLU A 107 -6.76 7.94 0.31
CA GLU A 107 -5.42 7.44 0.02
C GLU A 107 -5.06 6.22 0.88
N LEU A 108 -5.30 6.29 2.20
CA LEU A 108 -5.07 5.19 3.12
C LEU A 108 -5.91 3.96 2.75
N HIS A 109 -7.20 4.17 2.52
CA HIS A 109 -8.14 3.11 2.18
C HIS A 109 -7.78 2.45 0.85
N SER A 110 -7.47 3.24 -0.18
CA SER A 110 -7.05 2.71 -1.48
C SER A 110 -5.75 1.92 -1.39
N SER A 111 -4.74 2.44 -0.66
CA SER A 111 -3.45 1.78 -0.46
C SER A 111 -3.60 0.43 0.26
N LEU A 112 -4.37 0.37 1.34
CA LEU A 112 -4.60 -0.86 2.09
C LEU A 112 -5.51 -1.83 1.33
N GLY A 113 -6.56 -1.32 0.68
CA GLY A 113 -7.48 -2.10 -0.14
C GLY A 113 -6.78 -2.81 -1.28
N ALA A 114 -5.83 -2.15 -1.95
CA ALA A 114 -5.02 -2.77 -3.00
C ALA A 114 -4.17 -3.94 -2.49
N ILE A 115 -3.66 -3.86 -1.25
CA ILE A 115 -2.89 -4.95 -0.63
C ILE A 115 -3.79 -6.15 -0.35
N VAL A 116 -4.99 -5.93 0.18
CA VAL A 116 -5.87 -7.01 0.63
C VAL A 116 -6.85 -7.51 -0.42
N TYR A 117 -6.90 -6.88 -1.60
CA TYR A 117 -7.91 -7.14 -2.63
C TYR A 117 -8.16 -8.63 -2.94
N ARG A 118 -7.09 -9.43 -2.93
CA ARG A 118 -7.13 -10.88 -3.20
C ARG A 118 -7.30 -11.74 -1.96
N HIS A 119 -7.04 -11.18 -0.80
CA HIS A 119 -6.98 -11.91 0.47
C HIS A 119 -8.30 -11.85 1.23
N VAL A 120 -9.22 -10.97 0.83
CA VAL A 120 -10.55 -10.82 1.43
C VAL A 120 -11.58 -11.85 0.93
N THR A 121 -11.22 -12.68 -0.06
CA THR A 121 -12.10 -13.71 -0.64
C THR A 121 -11.64 -15.12 -0.29
N VAL A 122 -12.57 -16.08 -0.30
CA VAL A 122 -12.28 -17.51 -0.14
C VAL A 122 -12.01 -18.13 -1.50
N ALA A 123 -11.16 -19.16 -1.55
CA ALA A 123 -10.91 -19.94 -2.76
C ALA A 123 -12.21 -20.50 -3.36
N GLY A 124 -12.39 -20.36 -4.68
CA GLY A 124 -13.58 -20.80 -5.43
C GLY A 124 -14.68 -19.74 -5.54
N SER A 125 -14.45 -18.50 -5.09
CA SER A 125 -15.45 -17.44 -5.11
C SER A 125 -15.29 -16.53 -6.34
N GLU A 126 -16.17 -16.68 -7.34
CA GLU A 126 -16.21 -15.81 -8.52
C GLU A 126 -16.90 -14.47 -8.20
N LEU A 127 -16.27 -13.64 -7.38
CA LEU A 127 -16.76 -12.29 -7.08
C LEU A 127 -16.25 -11.27 -8.09
N GLY A 128 -17.17 -10.52 -8.68
CA GLY A 128 -16.86 -9.31 -9.46
C GLY A 128 -16.29 -8.18 -8.59
N PHE A 129 -15.77 -7.15 -9.25
CA PHE A 129 -15.06 -6.04 -8.60
C PHE A 129 -15.85 -5.37 -7.46
N GLU A 130 -17.13 -5.04 -7.69
CA GLU A 130 -17.98 -4.35 -6.70
C GLU A 130 -18.16 -5.19 -5.43
N ALA A 131 -18.46 -6.48 -5.57
CA ALA A 131 -18.65 -7.36 -4.42
C ALA A 131 -17.36 -7.50 -3.60
N ARG A 132 -16.20 -7.59 -4.25
CA ARG A 132 -14.91 -7.57 -3.54
C ARG A 132 -14.67 -6.24 -2.86
N TYR A 133 -14.98 -5.13 -3.51
CA TYR A 133 -14.82 -3.79 -2.94
C TYR A 133 -15.62 -3.63 -1.65
N ASN A 134 -16.87 -4.09 -1.61
CA ASN A 134 -17.69 -4.08 -0.39
C ASN A 134 -17.07 -4.92 0.75
N LEU A 135 -16.53 -6.10 0.44
CA LEU A 135 -15.82 -6.92 1.44
C LEU A 135 -14.57 -6.22 1.99
N ILE A 136 -13.85 -5.48 1.13
CA ILE A 136 -12.69 -4.68 1.55
C ILE A 136 -13.13 -3.55 2.47
N GLU A 137 -14.25 -2.89 2.19
CA GLU A 137 -14.78 -1.84 3.05
C GLU A 137 -15.11 -2.36 4.45
N ASP A 138 -15.84 -3.47 4.53
CA ASP A 138 -16.18 -4.13 5.80
C ASP A 138 -14.94 -4.55 6.58
N PHE A 139 -13.98 -5.20 5.89
CA PHE A 139 -12.72 -5.63 6.49
C PHE A 139 -11.91 -4.43 7.01
N LEU A 140 -11.72 -3.40 6.19
CA LEU A 140 -10.90 -2.24 6.56
C LEU A 140 -11.55 -1.45 7.69
N GLN A 141 -12.88 -1.36 7.76
CA GLN A 141 -13.57 -0.73 8.88
C GLN A 141 -13.23 -1.41 10.21
N ALA A 142 -13.28 -2.75 10.26
CA ALA A 142 -12.85 -3.51 11.44
C ALA A 142 -11.35 -3.33 11.71
N PHE A 143 -10.52 -3.35 10.67
CA PHE A 143 -9.07 -3.16 10.80
C PHE A 143 -8.70 -1.76 11.31
N TYR A 144 -9.44 -0.70 10.98
CA TYR A 144 -9.20 0.62 11.56
C TYR A 144 -9.52 0.69 13.05
N ILE A 145 -10.53 -0.06 13.50
CA ILE A 145 -10.84 -0.18 14.94
C ILE A 145 -9.69 -0.91 15.67
N GLU A 146 -9.11 -1.91 15.04
CA GLU A 146 -7.89 -2.56 15.55
C GLU A 146 -6.70 -1.59 15.58
N ALA A 147 -6.44 -0.90 14.47
CA ALA A 147 -5.30 0.01 14.34
C ALA A 147 -5.35 1.16 15.36
N ILE A 148 -6.54 1.69 15.68
CA ILE A 148 -6.64 2.74 16.72
C ILE A 148 -6.36 2.17 18.13
N LYS A 149 -6.74 0.92 18.42
CA LYS A 149 -6.40 0.27 19.69
C LYS A 149 -4.88 0.06 19.80
N ALA A 150 -4.24 -0.41 18.73
CA ALA A 150 -2.78 -0.53 18.67
C ALA A 150 -2.10 0.84 18.80
N PHE A 151 -2.61 1.87 18.12
CA PHE A 151 -2.10 3.24 18.23
C PHE A 151 -2.16 3.75 19.68
N ARG A 152 -3.26 3.52 20.40
CA ARG A 152 -3.39 3.90 21.81
C ARG A 152 -2.39 3.18 22.69
N ARG A 153 -2.31 1.85 22.56
CA ARG A 153 -1.41 1.00 23.34
C ARG A 153 0.05 1.37 23.15
N GLU A 154 0.51 1.49 21.90
CA GLU A 154 1.92 1.74 21.58
C GLU A 154 2.37 3.17 21.92
N ASN A 155 1.44 4.10 21.98
CA ASN A 155 1.74 5.50 22.33
C ASN A 155 1.31 5.88 23.74
N GLU A 156 0.89 4.91 24.57
CA GLU A 156 0.42 5.11 25.95
C GLU A 156 -0.67 6.19 26.07
N LEU A 157 -1.61 6.19 25.13
CA LEU A 157 -2.74 7.12 25.10
C LEU A 157 -3.94 6.54 25.87
N PRO A 158 -4.82 7.40 26.41
CA PRO A 158 -6.07 6.96 27.03
C PRO A 158 -6.92 6.06 26.13
N GLU A 159 -7.69 5.15 26.73
CA GLU A 159 -8.56 4.22 25.98
C GLU A 159 -9.63 4.94 25.15
N ASP A 160 -10.07 6.13 25.57
CA ASP A 160 -11.05 6.96 24.87
C ASP A 160 -10.41 7.92 23.85
N PHE A 161 -9.09 7.87 23.68
CA PHE A 161 -8.38 8.75 22.75
C PHE A 161 -8.92 8.59 21.33
N THR A 162 -9.30 9.71 20.73
CA THR A 162 -9.67 9.79 19.32
C THR A 162 -8.95 10.99 18.71
N PRO A 163 -8.43 10.89 17.47
CA PRO A 163 -7.78 12.04 16.83
C PRO A 163 -8.77 13.20 16.67
N ARG A 164 -8.52 14.33 17.36
CA ARG A 164 -9.39 15.52 17.33
C ARG A 164 -8.85 16.66 16.47
N THR A 165 -7.56 16.60 16.15
CA THR A 165 -6.89 17.60 15.29
C THR A 165 -6.44 16.96 13.99
N GLN A 166 -6.26 17.76 12.94
CA GLN A 166 -5.74 17.29 11.65
C GLN A 166 -4.36 16.64 11.80
N LEU A 167 -3.50 17.16 12.68
CA LEU A 167 -2.19 16.59 12.94
C LEU A 167 -2.29 15.21 13.60
N GLN A 168 -3.13 15.04 14.63
CA GLN A 168 -3.37 13.75 15.25
C GLN A 168 -3.99 12.75 14.27
N LEU A 169 -4.88 13.20 13.39
CA LEU A 169 -5.48 12.35 12.37
C LEU A 169 -4.43 11.89 11.35
N ALA A 170 -3.55 12.80 10.93
CA ALA A 170 -2.45 12.50 10.02
C ALA A 170 -1.45 11.50 10.62
N GLU A 171 -1.11 11.69 11.90
CA GLU A 171 -0.27 10.77 12.66
C GLU A 171 -0.91 9.38 12.75
N TYR A 172 -2.20 9.31 13.09
CA TYR A 172 -2.94 8.05 13.14
C TYR A 172 -2.99 7.35 11.76
N MET A 173 -3.22 8.08 10.67
CA MET A 173 -3.21 7.50 9.31
C MET A 173 -1.83 6.98 8.92
N ALA A 174 -0.77 7.74 9.23
CA ALA A 174 0.61 7.32 9.01
C ALA A 174 0.97 6.07 9.83
N PHE A 175 0.54 6.00 11.08
CA PHE A 175 0.69 4.83 11.93
C PHE A 175 -0.06 3.63 11.35
N THR A 176 -1.33 3.80 10.98
CA THR A 176 -2.19 2.73 10.45
C THR A 176 -1.57 2.10 9.19
N GLU A 177 -1.06 2.93 8.28
CA GLU A 177 -0.37 2.44 7.08
C GLU A 177 0.87 1.59 7.44
N GLN A 178 1.65 2.01 8.44
CA GLN A 178 2.83 1.27 8.88
C GLN A 178 2.46 0.00 9.64
N TYR A 179 1.47 0.07 10.51
CA TYR A 179 0.94 -1.05 11.29
C TYR A 179 0.46 -2.18 10.36
N ALA A 180 -0.33 -1.83 9.34
CA ALA A 180 -0.78 -2.77 8.31
C ALA A 180 0.37 -3.50 7.58
N LYS A 181 1.45 -2.77 7.28
CA LYS A 181 2.60 -3.26 6.51
C LYS A 181 3.67 -3.96 7.36
N ARG A 182 3.47 -4.11 8.67
CA ARG A 182 4.41 -4.82 9.55
C ARG A 182 4.55 -6.27 9.09
N ARG A 183 5.81 -6.75 9.01
CA ARG A 183 6.11 -8.14 8.66
C ARG A 183 5.97 -9.02 9.89
N ILE A 184 5.22 -10.11 9.74
CA ILE A 184 5.04 -11.16 10.72
C ILE A 184 5.79 -12.38 10.23
N ASN A 185 6.73 -12.86 11.03
CA ASN A 185 7.49 -14.07 10.74
C ASN A 185 6.65 -15.28 11.16
N LEU A 186 6.36 -16.15 10.20
CA LEU A 186 5.60 -17.39 10.39
C LEU A 186 6.58 -18.59 10.50
N PRO A 187 6.14 -19.70 11.11
CA PRO A 187 6.90 -20.95 11.08
C PRO A 187 7.25 -21.37 9.64
N GLY A 188 8.47 -21.86 9.43
CA GLY A 188 8.96 -22.22 8.09
C GLY A 188 9.66 -21.10 7.32
N GLY A 189 9.94 -19.95 7.96
CA GLY A 189 10.71 -18.85 7.36
C GLY A 189 9.91 -17.92 6.45
N ASN A 190 8.59 -18.08 6.40
CA ASN A 190 7.70 -17.23 5.63
C ASN A 190 7.42 -15.92 6.37
N ASN A 191 7.50 -14.79 5.67
CA ASN A 191 7.19 -13.48 6.23
C ASN A 191 6.00 -12.89 5.47
N GLN A 192 4.95 -12.46 6.19
CA GLN A 192 3.77 -11.85 5.57
C GLN A 192 3.38 -10.55 6.26
N GLN A 193 2.71 -9.64 5.55
CA GLN A 193 2.23 -8.40 6.14
C GLN A 193 1.04 -8.68 7.06
N LEU A 194 0.96 -7.97 8.19
CA LEU A 194 -0.11 -8.12 9.18
C LEU A 194 -1.50 -8.02 8.54
N ILE A 195 -1.71 -7.01 7.68
CA ILE A 195 -3.02 -6.79 7.06
C ILE A 195 -3.44 -7.94 6.13
N ILE A 196 -2.48 -8.62 5.49
CA ILE A 196 -2.75 -9.80 4.64
C ILE A 196 -3.24 -10.96 5.51
N LEU A 197 -2.58 -11.21 6.64
CA LEU A 197 -3.00 -12.26 7.58
C LEU A 197 -4.40 -11.99 8.13
N ARG A 198 -4.70 -10.74 8.47
CA ARG A 198 -6.03 -10.34 8.96
C ARG A 198 -7.10 -10.49 7.88
N ALA A 199 -6.79 -10.14 6.63
CA ALA A 199 -7.72 -10.32 5.50
C ALA A 199 -8.04 -11.80 5.25
N GLN A 200 -7.03 -12.67 5.31
CA GLN A 200 -7.22 -14.12 5.19
C GLN A 200 -8.09 -14.69 6.33
N GLY A 201 -7.88 -14.21 7.56
CA GLY A 201 -8.73 -14.58 8.69
C GLY A 201 -10.17 -14.11 8.52
N PHE A 202 -10.36 -12.88 8.03
CA PHE A 202 -11.67 -12.31 7.70
C PHE A 202 -12.39 -13.15 6.63
N ALA A 203 -11.73 -13.50 5.53
CA ALA A 203 -12.31 -14.32 4.48
C ALA A 203 -12.79 -15.69 5.00
N ARG A 204 -12.00 -16.28 5.90
CA ARG A 204 -12.31 -17.58 6.55
C ARG A 204 -13.31 -17.48 7.70
N ARG A 205 -13.78 -16.28 8.04
CA ARG A 205 -14.62 -16.02 9.21
C ARG A 205 -14.01 -16.59 10.50
N GLN A 206 -12.69 -16.43 10.64
CA GLN A 206 -11.99 -16.90 11.84
C GLN A 206 -12.50 -16.15 13.08
N PRO A 207 -12.55 -16.83 14.24
CA PRO A 207 -12.92 -16.20 15.50
C PRO A 207 -11.99 -15.02 15.86
N GLN A 208 -12.52 -14.03 16.58
CA GLN A 208 -11.76 -12.84 16.96
C GLN A 208 -10.55 -13.16 17.85
N GLU A 209 -10.59 -14.26 18.58
CA GLU A 209 -9.51 -14.74 19.43
C GLU A 209 -8.23 -15.03 18.62
N THR A 210 -8.39 -15.53 17.39
CA THR A 210 -7.26 -15.80 16.47
C THR A 210 -6.52 -14.52 16.11
N THR A 211 -7.20 -13.37 16.13
CA THR A 211 -6.60 -12.09 15.77
C THR A 211 -5.73 -11.55 16.91
N VAL A 212 -6.14 -11.74 18.17
CA VAL A 212 -5.37 -11.37 19.37
C VAL A 212 -4.03 -12.13 19.43
N ASP A 213 -4.02 -13.41 19.08
CA ASP A 213 -2.80 -14.23 19.09
C ASP A 213 -1.76 -13.77 18.05
N ILE A 214 -2.22 -13.27 16.89
CA ILE A 214 -1.34 -12.66 15.86
C ILE A 214 -0.71 -11.38 16.40
N GLU A 215 -1.46 -10.58 17.16
CA GLU A 215 -1.02 -9.33 17.76
C GLU A 215 0.11 -9.54 18.76
N MET A 216 -0.06 -10.53 19.65
CA MET A 216 0.99 -10.91 20.60
C MET A 216 2.24 -11.39 19.88
N ALA A 217 2.14 -12.04 18.71
CA ALA A 217 3.30 -12.43 17.91
C ALA A 217 4.08 -11.23 17.33
N VAL A 218 3.42 -10.08 17.06
CA VAL A 218 4.06 -8.87 16.51
C VAL A 218 4.94 -8.17 17.56
N ASP A 219 4.47 -8.15 18.81
CA ASP A 219 5.12 -7.38 19.89
C ASP A 219 6.19 -8.20 20.64
N SER A 220 6.13 -9.53 20.58
CA SER A 220 6.86 -10.48 21.43
C SER A 220 8.29 -10.83 21.00
N ALA A 221 8.99 -10.00 20.22
CA ALA A 221 10.27 -10.45 19.66
C ALA A 221 11.39 -10.70 20.69
N LYS A 222 11.36 -10.16 21.93
CA LYS A 222 12.52 -10.24 22.88
C LYS A 222 12.24 -10.11 24.40
N SER A 223 11.04 -10.38 24.92
CA SER A 223 10.87 -10.49 26.41
C SER A 223 10.78 -11.96 26.84
N GLU A 224 11.24 -12.29 28.04
CA GLU A 224 11.28 -13.66 28.58
C GLU A 224 9.86 -14.27 28.69
N GLU A 225 8.86 -13.45 29.00
CA GLU A 225 7.44 -13.82 29.01
C GLU A 225 6.89 -14.03 27.59
N ALA A 226 7.37 -13.24 26.63
CA ALA A 226 7.05 -13.36 25.21
C ALA A 226 7.63 -14.66 24.60
N GLU A 227 8.83 -15.08 24.98
CA GLU A 227 9.39 -16.37 24.58
C GLU A 227 8.61 -17.56 25.17
N SER A 228 8.14 -17.45 26.41
CA SER A 228 7.27 -18.44 27.05
C SER A 228 5.93 -18.57 26.31
N TYR A 229 5.33 -17.45 25.91
CA TYR A 229 4.11 -17.41 25.11
C TYR A 229 4.31 -17.94 23.67
N GLN A 230 5.45 -17.66 23.02
CA GLN A 230 5.80 -18.25 21.71
C GLN A 230 6.00 -19.76 21.74
N ARG A 231 6.43 -20.31 22.88
CA ARG A 231 6.56 -21.75 23.13
C ARG A 231 5.24 -22.41 23.53
N ASN A 232 4.16 -21.63 23.72
CA ASN A 232 2.85 -22.17 24.03
C ASN A 232 2.30 -23.00 22.86
N VAL A 233 1.90 -24.24 23.15
CA VAL A 233 1.41 -25.20 22.17
C VAL A 233 0.16 -24.69 21.43
N ALA A 234 -0.72 -23.92 22.09
CA ALA A 234 -1.89 -23.33 21.45
C ALA A 234 -1.51 -22.27 20.40
N VAL A 235 -0.54 -21.41 20.72
CA VAL A 235 0.00 -20.39 19.79
C VAL A 235 0.70 -21.06 18.60
N GLN A 236 1.43 -22.15 18.84
CA GLN A 236 2.05 -22.93 17.76
C GLN A 236 1.02 -23.64 16.87
N GLN A 237 -0.05 -24.19 17.47
CA GLN A 237 -1.14 -24.80 16.72
C GLN A 237 -1.89 -23.78 15.86
N ILE A 238 -2.19 -22.59 16.39
CA ILE A 238 -2.83 -21.51 15.63
C ILE A 238 -1.92 -21.04 14.48
N ARG A 239 -0.61 -20.86 14.74
CA ARG A 239 0.36 -20.54 13.67
C ARG A 239 0.47 -21.64 12.62
N SER A 240 0.45 -22.91 13.03
CA SER A 240 0.44 -24.04 12.10
C SER A 240 -0.83 -24.05 11.25
N GLN A 241 -1.99 -23.69 11.81
CA GLN A 241 -3.26 -23.58 11.08
C GLN A 241 -3.31 -22.36 10.15
N MET A 242 -2.63 -21.26 10.50
CA MET A 242 -2.45 -20.10 9.62
C MET A 242 -1.64 -20.47 8.37
N VAL A 243 -0.57 -21.27 8.54
CA VAL A 243 0.30 -21.77 7.46
C VAL A 243 -0.35 -22.91 6.66
N ALA A 244 -1.07 -23.82 7.32
CA ALA A 244 -1.51 -25.10 6.73
C ALA A 244 -2.61 -24.98 5.65
N LYS A 245 -3.14 -23.78 5.37
CA LYS A 245 -4.13 -23.57 4.30
C LYS A 245 -3.93 -22.25 3.53
N ALA A 246 -2.69 -21.82 3.30
CA ALA A 246 -2.44 -20.75 2.33
C ALA A 246 -2.62 -21.24 0.87
N ASN A 247 -3.76 -21.87 0.56
CA ASN A 247 -4.10 -22.19 -0.81
C ASN A 247 -5.07 -21.12 -1.29
N PHE A 248 -4.52 -20.20 -2.07
CA PHE A 248 -5.24 -19.32 -2.96
C PHE A 248 -6.19 -20.16 -3.84
N ASP A 249 -7.20 -19.51 -4.42
CA ASP A 249 -7.91 -20.16 -5.51
C ASP A 249 -6.90 -20.52 -6.62
N PRO A 250 -6.72 -21.80 -6.97
CA PRO A 250 -5.79 -22.19 -8.04
C PRO A 250 -6.10 -21.49 -9.37
N SER A 251 -7.36 -21.12 -9.59
CA SER A 251 -7.77 -20.36 -10.77
C SER A 251 -7.28 -18.89 -10.72
N GLU A 252 -7.41 -18.21 -9.58
CA GLU A 252 -6.91 -16.83 -9.43
C GLU A 252 -5.38 -16.75 -9.41
N GLU A 253 -4.71 -17.78 -8.88
CA GLU A 253 -3.26 -17.93 -8.93
C GLU A 253 -2.81 -18.13 -10.38
N SER A 254 -3.49 -19.00 -11.13
CA SER A 254 -3.25 -19.17 -12.57
C SER A 254 -3.47 -17.86 -13.35
N GLU A 255 -4.48 -17.05 -13.02
CA GLU A 255 -4.70 -15.76 -13.66
C GLU A 255 -3.61 -14.74 -13.29
N ARG A 256 -3.15 -14.72 -12.03
CA ARG A 256 -2.01 -13.91 -11.58
C ARG A 256 -0.76 -14.27 -12.34
N ASP A 257 -0.43 -15.55 -12.40
CA ASP A 257 0.79 -16.01 -13.04
C ASP A 257 0.72 -15.76 -14.55
N ARG A 258 -0.47 -15.83 -15.14
CA ARG A 258 -0.70 -15.40 -16.53
C ARG A 258 -0.47 -13.91 -16.73
N VAL A 259 -0.99 -13.04 -15.85
CA VAL A 259 -0.75 -11.59 -15.90
C VAL A 259 0.74 -11.27 -15.76
N ILE A 260 1.42 -11.89 -14.79
CA ILE A 260 2.85 -11.71 -14.56
C ILE A 260 3.65 -12.16 -15.78
N SER A 261 3.34 -13.35 -16.32
CA SER A 261 4.03 -13.90 -17.49
C SER A 261 3.86 -13.00 -18.72
N GLU A 262 2.65 -12.52 -18.99
CA GLU A 262 2.39 -11.62 -20.11
C GLU A 262 3.02 -10.22 -19.89
N LEU A 263 3.09 -9.74 -18.64
CA LEU A 263 3.80 -8.50 -18.32
C LEU A 263 5.30 -8.63 -18.53
N MET A 264 5.90 -9.76 -18.13
CA MET A 264 7.33 -10.04 -18.36
C MET A 264 7.64 -10.08 -19.86
N LYS A 265 6.85 -10.80 -20.66
CA LYS A 265 6.98 -10.83 -22.14
C LYS A 265 6.82 -9.44 -22.75
N TYR A 266 5.87 -8.65 -22.24
CA TYR A 266 5.71 -7.27 -22.68
C TYR A 266 6.96 -6.44 -22.40
N LEU A 267 7.47 -6.46 -21.17
CA LEU A 267 8.69 -5.72 -20.79
C LEU A 267 9.90 -6.15 -21.62
N GLU A 268 10.06 -7.45 -21.86
CA GLU A 268 11.10 -8.00 -22.74
C GLU A 268 10.98 -7.46 -24.17
N SER A 269 9.77 -7.48 -24.75
CA SER A 269 9.51 -6.93 -26.09
C SER A 269 9.78 -5.42 -26.20
N GLN A 270 9.73 -4.70 -25.08
CA GLN A 270 10.04 -3.27 -24.99
C GLN A 270 11.50 -3.00 -24.60
N GLY A 271 12.33 -4.05 -24.46
CA GLY A 271 13.74 -3.95 -24.08
C GLY A 271 13.98 -3.47 -22.64
N GLN A 272 13.05 -3.72 -21.72
CA GLN A 272 13.09 -3.22 -20.34
C GLN A 272 13.56 -4.28 -19.35
N SER A 273 14.79 -4.78 -19.50
CA SER A 273 15.35 -5.84 -18.64
C SER A 273 15.43 -5.42 -17.17
N ASP A 274 15.83 -4.18 -16.89
CA ASP A 274 15.89 -3.64 -15.53
C ASP A 274 14.51 -3.60 -14.83
N CYS A 275 13.44 -3.35 -15.58
CA CYS A 275 12.07 -3.41 -15.08
C CYS A 275 11.63 -4.84 -14.78
N MET A 276 12.13 -5.83 -15.54
CA MET A 276 11.88 -7.25 -15.29
C MET A 276 12.60 -7.73 -14.03
N ASP A 277 13.86 -7.35 -13.84
CA ASP A 277 14.63 -7.65 -12.63
C ASP A 277 13.95 -7.02 -11.40
N TYR A 278 13.56 -5.76 -11.52
CA TYR A 278 12.80 -5.06 -10.49
C TYR A 278 11.50 -5.79 -10.14
N LEU A 279 10.68 -6.17 -11.13
CA LEU A 279 9.44 -6.90 -10.89
C LEU A 279 9.69 -8.24 -10.18
N SER A 280 10.70 -8.99 -10.63
CA SER A 280 11.04 -10.30 -10.06
C SER A 280 11.44 -10.20 -8.59
N LEU A 281 12.22 -9.18 -8.22
CA LEU A 281 12.60 -8.92 -6.83
C LEU A 281 11.42 -8.41 -6.00
N LYS A 282 10.55 -7.57 -6.57
CA LYS A 282 9.32 -7.10 -5.89
C LYS A 282 8.34 -8.24 -5.60
N LEU A 283 8.24 -9.23 -6.49
CA LEU A 283 7.39 -10.41 -6.30
C LEU A 283 7.91 -11.36 -5.20
N GLN A 284 9.20 -11.26 -4.83
CA GLN A 284 9.80 -11.94 -3.68
C GLN A 284 9.63 -11.15 -2.37
N ASP A 285 8.78 -10.12 -2.36
CA ASP A 285 8.54 -9.23 -1.23
C ASP A 285 9.81 -8.52 -0.71
N LEU A 286 10.83 -8.32 -1.55
CA LEU A 286 12.01 -7.55 -1.16
C LEU A 286 11.68 -6.06 -0.95
N SER A 287 12.26 -5.46 0.08
CA SER A 287 12.14 -4.04 0.39
C SER A 287 12.94 -3.19 -0.61
N ALA A 288 12.59 -1.90 -0.72
CA ALA A 288 13.29 -1.01 -1.64
C ALA A 288 14.82 -0.97 -1.39
N PRO A 289 15.32 -0.88 -0.14
CA PRO A 289 16.76 -0.93 0.12
C PRO A 289 17.43 -2.25 -0.26
N GLU A 290 16.76 -3.39 -0.06
CA GLU A 290 17.28 -4.71 -0.46
C GLU A 290 17.40 -4.78 -1.99
N ILE A 291 16.40 -4.27 -2.70
CA ILE A 291 16.39 -4.21 -4.17
C ILE A 291 17.49 -3.27 -4.67
N ASP A 292 17.67 -2.11 -4.04
CA ASP A 292 18.73 -1.16 -4.40
C ASP A 292 20.11 -1.78 -4.24
N GLN A 293 20.33 -2.55 -3.18
CA GLN A 293 21.59 -3.25 -2.96
C GLN A 293 21.83 -4.34 -4.00
N ILE A 294 20.82 -5.14 -4.33
CA ILE A 294 20.93 -6.23 -5.32
C ILE A 294 21.17 -5.66 -6.72
N LEU A 295 20.48 -4.59 -7.09
CA LEU A 295 20.57 -3.96 -8.41
C LEU A 295 21.66 -2.88 -8.52
N GLY A 296 22.38 -2.59 -7.43
CA GLY A 296 23.42 -1.55 -7.39
C GLY A 296 22.89 -0.14 -7.67
N LEU A 297 21.67 0.17 -7.25
CA LEU A 297 20.99 1.43 -7.56
C LEU A 297 21.27 2.50 -6.49
N THR A 298 21.53 3.71 -6.95
CA THR A 298 21.38 4.92 -6.12
C THR A 298 19.90 5.27 -5.94
N SER A 299 19.58 6.07 -4.91
CA SER A 299 18.22 6.58 -4.70
C SER A 299 17.61 7.23 -5.95
N ARG A 300 18.42 7.97 -6.73
CA ARG A 300 17.96 8.62 -7.96
C ARG A 300 17.67 7.61 -9.07
N GLN A 301 18.51 6.59 -9.26
CA GLN A 301 18.29 5.54 -10.25
C GLN A 301 17.06 4.70 -9.91
N ARG A 302 16.85 4.39 -8.62
CA ARG A 302 15.63 3.74 -8.14
C ARG A 302 14.38 4.52 -8.55
N ASP A 303 14.36 5.84 -8.33
CA ASP A 303 13.20 6.67 -8.67
C ASP A 303 12.90 6.64 -10.17
N TYR A 304 13.93 6.76 -11.03
CA TYR A 304 13.76 6.62 -12.48
C TYR A 304 13.26 5.23 -12.89
N LEU A 305 13.81 4.17 -12.29
CA LEU A 305 13.38 2.80 -12.54
C LEU A 305 11.91 2.60 -12.18
N GLN A 306 11.48 3.10 -11.00
CA GLN A 306 10.09 3.01 -10.56
C GLN A 306 9.13 3.80 -11.44
N GLN A 307 9.51 5.00 -11.90
CA GLN A 307 8.69 5.80 -12.82
C GLN A 307 8.50 5.09 -14.17
N ARG A 308 9.58 4.56 -14.73
CA ARG A 308 9.55 3.83 -15.99
C ARG A 308 8.78 2.52 -15.87
N PHE A 309 8.98 1.77 -14.79
CA PHE A 309 8.20 0.57 -14.50
C PHE A 309 6.70 0.91 -14.41
N LYS A 310 6.33 1.97 -13.68
CA LYS A 310 4.95 2.45 -13.59
C LYS A 310 4.37 2.77 -14.97
N TYR A 311 5.10 3.51 -15.80
CA TYR A 311 4.68 3.83 -17.17
C TYR A 311 4.36 2.56 -17.98
N HIS A 312 5.23 1.56 -17.94
CA HIS A 312 5.05 0.31 -18.67
C HIS A 312 3.88 -0.51 -18.13
N VAL A 313 3.69 -0.59 -16.81
CA VAL A 313 2.54 -1.28 -16.21
C VAL A 313 1.22 -0.60 -16.59
N GLU A 314 1.15 0.73 -16.56
CA GLU A 314 -0.05 1.46 -16.98
C GLU A 314 -0.36 1.25 -18.46
N LYS A 315 0.67 1.28 -19.31
CA LYS A 315 0.53 1.03 -20.75
C LYS A 315 0.10 -0.40 -21.04
N PHE A 316 0.68 -1.38 -20.34
CA PHE A 316 0.29 -2.79 -20.41
C PHE A 316 -1.19 -2.98 -20.06
N ALA A 317 -1.61 -2.43 -18.91
CA ALA A 317 -2.96 -2.60 -18.38
C ALA A 317 -4.04 -1.89 -19.20
N LYS A 318 -3.73 -0.78 -19.89
CA LYS A 318 -4.72 0.01 -20.63
C LYS A 318 -4.73 -0.26 -22.13
N GLN A 319 -3.58 -0.58 -22.74
CA GLN A 319 -3.44 -0.60 -24.20
C GLN A 319 -3.09 -1.97 -24.78
N HIS A 320 -2.31 -2.79 -24.07
CA HIS A 320 -1.83 -4.07 -24.60
C HIS A 320 -2.67 -5.26 -24.14
N GLN A 321 -2.80 -5.48 -22.83
CA GLN A 321 -3.45 -6.66 -22.24
C GLN A 321 -4.59 -6.25 -21.30
N TRP A 322 -5.40 -5.28 -21.72
CA TRP A 322 -6.47 -4.75 -20.86
C TRP A 322 -7.49 -5.81 -20.49
N GLN A 323 -7.87 -6.72 -21.41
CA GLN A 323 -8.84 -7.78 -21.13
C GLN A 323 -8.35 -8.67 -19.99
N LEU A 324 -7.09 -9.10 -20.08
CA LEU A 324 -6.46 -9.97 -19.09
C LEU A 324 -6.41 -9.30 -17.72
N VAL A 325 -5.98 -8.04 -17.67
CA VAL A 325 -5.92 -7.27 -16.41
C VAL A 325 -7.32 -7.02 -15.84
N HIS A 326 -8.30 -6.70 -16.69
CA HIS A 326 -9.66 -6.47 -16.23
C HIS A 326 -10.34 -7.73 -15.73
N GLN A 327 -10.15 -8.86 -16.42
CA GLN A 327 -10.62 -10.17 -15.95
C GLN A 327 -10.02 -10.50 -14.58
N TRP A 328 -8.70 -10.32 -14.44
CA TRP A 328 -7.98 -10.54 -13.19
C TRP A 328 -8.42 -9.65 -12.03
N LEU A 329 -9.02 -8.49 -12.34
CA LEU A 329 -9.62 -7.55 -11.38
C LEU A 329 -11.13 -7.78 -11.19
N GLY A 330 -11.73 -8.84 -11.74
CA GLY A 330 -13.18 -9.03 -11.72
C GLY A 330 -13.96 -7.88 -12.37
N ALA A 331 -13.32 -7.16 -13.30
CA ALA A 331 -13.79 -5.95 -13.95
C ALA A 331 -13.85 -6.13 -15.48
N GLY A 332 -14.09 -7.36 -15.95
CA GLY A 332 -14.31 -7.67 -17.35
C GLY A 332 -15.66 -7.17 -17.87
N LEU A 333 -15.98 -7.52 -19.12
CA LEU A 333 -17.20 -7.06 -19.79
C LEU A 333 -18.46 -7.71 -19.20
N GLU A 334 -18.34 -8.96 -18.77
CA GLU A 334 -19.36 -9.73 -18.06
C GLU A 334 -19.77 -9.10 -16.72
N HIS A 335 -18.89 -8.29 -16.13
CA HIS A 335 -19.13 -7.57 -14.88
C HIS A 335 -19.25 -6.05 -15.08
N LYS A 336 -19.73 -5.59 -16.25
CA LYS A 336 -19.96 -4.16 -16.52
C LYS A 336 -18.71 -3.29 -16.26
N LEU A 337 -17.52 -3.80 -16.60
CA LEU A 337 -16.23 -3.16 -16.32
C LEU A 337 -15.94 -2.91 -14.82
N GLY A 338 -16.60 -3.68 -13.94
CA GLY A 338 -16.54 -3.56 -12.49
C GLY A 338 -17.34 -2.37 -11.93
N LEU A 339 -18.29 -1.83 -12.69
CA LEU A 339 -19.17 -0.74 -12.27
C LEU A 339 -20.42 -1.29 -11.58
N SER A 340 -20.87 -0.60 -10.51
CA SER A 340 -22.17 -0.86 -9.90
C SER A 340 -23.31 -0.52 -10.86
N SER A 341 -24.53 -0.98 -10.56
CA SER A 341 -25.70 -0.67 -11.40
C SER A 341 -25.91 0.84 -11.58
N GLN A 342 -25.74 1.64 -10.53
CA GLN A 342 -25.85 3.11 -10.64
C GLN A 342 -24.70 3.73 -11.43
N GLN A 343 -23.46 3.27 -11.20
CA GLN A 343 -22.28 3.73 -11.93
C GLN A 343 -22.37 3.37 -13.42
N TRP A 344 -22.92 2.21 -13.73
CA TRP A 344 -23.16 1.74 -15.10
C TRP A 344 -24.12 2.66 -15.85
N GLU A 345 -25.22 3.08 -15.22
CA GLU A 345 -26.16 4.04 -15.83
C GLU A 345 -25.48 5.39 -16.14
N ILE A 346 -24.62 5.87 -15.23
CA ILE A 346 -23.84 7.09 -15.45
C ILE A 346 -22.87 6.90 -16.62
N PHE A 347 -22.12 5.79 -16.63
CA PHE A 347 -21.20 5.44 -17.70
C PHE A 347 -21.89 5.38 -19.05
N TRP A 348 -23.00 4.63 -19.14
CA TRP A 348 -23.73 4.42 -20.39
C TRP A 348 -24.28 5.73 -20.97
N LYS A 349 -24.79 6.64 -20.12
CA LYS A 349 -25.27 7.97 -20.52
C LYS A 349 -24.16 8.90 -21.02
N GLN A 350 -22.92 8.71 -20.56
CA GLN A 350 -21.78 9.51 -21.03
C GLN A 350 -21.16 8.98 -22.33
N LEU A 351 -21.51 7.75 -22.75
CA LEU A 351 -21.04 7.19 -24.00
C LEU A 351 -21.81 7.77 -25.20
N THR A 352 -21.06 8.09 -26.26
CA THR A 352 -21.64 8.34 -27.58
C THR A 352 -22.24 7.06 -28.17
N GLU A 353 -23.18 7.17 -29.12
CA GLU A 353 -23.77 6.02 -29.82
C GLU A 353 -22.71 5.09 -30.43
N GLN A 354 -21.65 5.67 -31.02
CA GLN A 354 -20.53 4.89 -31.55
C GLN A 354 -19.78 4.11 -30.45
N GLN A 355 -19.58 4.69 -29.27
CA GLN A 355 -18.95 4.00 -28.14
C GLN A 355 -19.86 2.90 -27.57
N GLN A 356 -21.16 3.13 -27.49
CA GLN A 356 -22.13 2.11 -27.10
C GLN A 356 -22.12 0.92 -28.08
N GLN A 357 -22.07 1.20 -29.38
CA GLN A 357 -21.95 0.16 -30.42
C GLN A 357 -20.63 -0.62 -30.29
N ILE A 358 -19.50 0.06 -30.04
CA ILE A 358 -18.21 -0.60 -29.77
C ILE A 358 -18.32 -1.53 -28.56
N TYR A 359 -18.94 -1.09 -27.47
CA TYR A 359 -19.13 -1.89 -26.26
C TYR A 359 -19.94 -3.17 -26.55
N GLN A 360 -21.07 -3.02 -27.24
CA GLN A 360 -21.95 -4.14 -27.58
C GLN A 360 -21.22 -5.17 -28.45
N LEU A 361 -20.47 -4.74 -29.47
CA LEU A 361 -19.72 -5.64 -30.34
C LEU A 361 -18.55 -6.33 -29.61
N LYS A 362 -17.85 -5.62 -28.72
CA LYS A 362 -16.83 -6.22 -27.83
C LYS A 362 -17.44 -7.30 -26.92
N THR A 363 -18.62 -7.03 -26.35
CA THR A 363 -19.36 -7.98 -25.49
C THR A 363 -19.80 -9.21 -26.28
N ALA A 364 -20.19 -9.03 -27.54
CA ALA A 364 -20.48 -10.12 -28.48
C ALA A 364 -19.22 -10.84 -29.00
N ARG A 365 -18.04 -10.56 -28.44
CA ARG A 365 -16.75 -11.18 -28.79
C ARG A 365 -16.35 -11.02 -30.27
N GLN A 366 -16.79 -9.94 -30.92
CA GLN A 366 -16.37 -9.60 -32.27
C GLN A 366 -14.89 -9.18 -32.30
N SER A 367 -14.20 -9.48 -33.41
CA SER A 367 -12.80 -9.08 -33.59
C SER A 367 -12.67 -7.58 -33.79
N ASP A 368 -11.53 -7.00 -33.38
CA ASP A 368 -11.27 -5.55 -33.53
C ASP A 368 -11.32 -5.11 -35.00
N GLN A 369 -10.96 -5.98 -35.94
CA GLN A 369 -11.09 -5.71 -37.38
C GLN A 369 -12.55 -5.63 -37.82
N ALA A 370 -13.42 -6.51 -37.32
CA ALA A 370 -14.85 -6.48 -37.61
C ALA A 370 -15.52 -5.24 -37.00
N ILE A 371 -15.16 -4.91 -35.76
CA ILE A 371 -15.66 -3.71 -35.05
C ILE A 371 -15.24 -2.44 -35.79
N ALA A 372 -13.96 -2.34 -36.18
CA ALA A 372 -13.43 -1.19 -36.90
C ALA A 372 -14.21 -0.93 -38.21
N LYS A 373 -14.53 -2.00 -38.96
CA LYS A 373 -15.37 -1.92 -40.16
C LYS A 373 -16.80 -1.49 -39.85
N ALA A 374 -17.44 -2.09 -38.85
CA ALA A 374 -18.83 -1.79 -38.48
C ALA A 374 -19.02 -0.34 -38.01
N VAL A 375 -18.05 0.21 -37.29
CA VAL A 375 -18.08 1.59 -36.74
C VAL A 375 -17.37 2.58 -37.69
N GLN A 376 -16.94 2.13 -38.87
CA GLN A 376 -16.27 2.94 -39.90
C GLN A 376 -15.07 3.75 -39.36
N CYS A 377 -14.20 3.08 -38.60
CA CYS A 377 -12.98 3.70 -38.06
C CYS A 377 -11.74 2.85 -38.30
N THR A 378 -10.57 3.46 -38.21
CA THR A 378 -9.30 2.71 -38.29
C THR A 378 -9.04 1.91 -37.00
N PRO A 379 -8.25 0.82 -37.04
CA PRO A 379 -7.90 0.06 -35.83
C PRO A 379 -7.28 0.94 -34.72
N LYS A 380 -6.46 1.94 -35.09
CA LYS A 380 -5.89 2.91 -34.14
C LYS A 380 -6.96 3.78 -33.49
N GLN A 381 -7.95 4.24 -34.25
CA GLN A 381 -9.07 5.02 -33.71
C GLN A 381 -9.94 4.17 -32.78
N LEU A 382 -10.21 2.91 -33.16
CA LEU A 382 -10.93 1.96 -32.30
C LEU A 382 -10.20 1.77 -30.97
N GLN A 383 -8.89 1.50 -31.00
CA GLN A 383 -8.08 1.33 -29.79
C GLN A 383 -8.10 2.60 -28.92
N LYS A 384 -7.95 3.79 -29.52
CA LYS A 384 -8.01 5.06 -28.80
C LYS A 384 -9.37 5.25 -28.11
N ARG A 385 -10.47 5.05 -28.83
CA ARG A 385 -11.84 5.18 -28.30
C ARG A 385 -12.09 4.16 -27.19
N TRP A 386 -11.65 2.93 -27.37
CA TRP A 386 -11.78 1.89 -26.37
C TRP A 386 -10.99 2.22 -25.09
N THR A 387 -9.75 2.69 -25.24
CA THR A 387 -8.93 3.13 -24.10
C THR A 387 -9.63 4.26 -23.33
N GLN A 388 -10.21 5.24 -24.03
CA GLN A 388 -10.98 6.33 -23.41
C GLN A 388 -12.19 5.80 -22.63
N MET A 389 -12.88 4.78 -23.14
CA MET A 389 -14.01 4.15 -22.45
C MET A 389 -13.54 3.42 -21.17
N LEU A 390 -12.42 2.70 -21.23
CA LEU A 390 -11.85 2.06 -20.04
C LEU A 390 -11.41 3.08 -19.00
N GLU A 391 -10.80 4.20 -19.43
CA GLU A 391 -10.42 5.30 -18.54
C GLU A 391 -11.63 5.97 -17.89
N LEU A 392 -12.72 6.15 -18.64
CA LEU A 392 -13.97 6.66 -18.10
C LEU A 392 -14.58 5.70 -17.07
N ALA A 393 -14.66 4.42 -17.38
CA ALA A 393 -15.14 3.41 -16.43
C ALA A 393 -14.28 3.38 -15.16
N TRP A 394 -12.95 3.41 -15.32
CA TRP A 394 -12.02 3.49 -14.20
C TRP A 394 -12.22 4.77 -13.37
N ALA A 395 -12.46 5.92 -13.99
CA ALA A 395 -12.68 7.17 -13.28
C ALA A 395 -13.99 7.15 -12.47
N ILE A 396 -15.08 6.66 -13.06
CA ILE A 396 -16.38 6.52 -12.37
C ILE A 396 -16.26 5.55 -11.20
N ARG A 397 -15.64 4.39 -11.41
CA ARG A 397 -15.47 3.34 -10.39
C ARG A 397 -14.68 3.81 -9.17
N ASN A 398 -13.65 4.62 -9.40
CA ASN A 398 -12.77 5.11 -8.33
C ASN A 398 -13.14 6.53 -7.82
N GLY A 399 -14.30 7.08 -8.22
CA GLY A 399 -14.77 8.38 -7.76
C GLY A 399 -13.94 9.59 -8.24
N ASN A 400 -13.17 9.45 -9.33
CA ASN A 400 -12.31 10.50 -9.88
C ASN A 400 -13.06 11.51 -10.77
N THR A 401 -14.39 11.40 -10.87
CA THR A 401 -15.22 12.19 -11.79
C THR A 401 -15.25 13.69 -11.45
N GLU A 402 -14.91 14.08 -10.21
CA GLU A 402 -14.81 15.51 -9.81
C GLU A 402 -13.53 16.20 -10.32
N ALA A 403 -12.54 15.47 -10.84
CA ALA A 403 -11.22 16.05 -11.19
C ALA A 403 -11.07 16.49 -12.66
N GLN A 404 -12.08 16.29 -13.52
CA GLN A 404 -12.02 16.66 -14.95
C GLN A 404 -12.90 17.86 -15.34
N THR A 405 -13.67 18.40 -14.41
CA THR A 405 -14.40 19.68 -14.56
C THR A 405 -13.69 20.75 -13.74
N GLY A 406 -12.51 21.20 -14.22
CA GLY A 406 -11.71 22.25 -13.58
C GLY A 406 -10.70 22.86 -14.53
#